data_AF-A0A832N223-F1
#
_entry.id   AF-A0A832N223-F1
#
_cell.length_a   1.000
_cell.length_b   1.000
_cell.length_c   1.000
_cell.angle_alpha   90.00
_cell.angle_beta   90.00
_cell.angle_gamma   90.00
#
_symmetry.space_group_name_H-M   'P 1'
#
loop_
_entity.id
_entity.type
_entity.pdbx_description
1 polymer ?
#
loop_
_entity_poly.entity_id
_entity_poly.type
_entity_poly.pdbx_seq_one_letter_code
_entity_poly.pdbx_strand_id
1 'polypeptide(L)'
;MAKKPKTKAKKPCAEPRAHVVHLDADTVITAENRPLPDGVAKKPVDAKSAAEWAYERLVIYIRNFEEQLDNEHEVAVGFVGGDTGVLRIEGLGFFDPDIVTFYGQDQIGTKTQLIQHVTQLSVMLRAVPKVSDAAEPNRIGFRLVADLEAE
;
A
#
# COMPACT_ATOMS: atom_id res chain seq x y z
N MET A 1 22.28 -6.34 48.85
CA MET A 1 21.87 -7.01 47.59
C MET A 1 20.69 -6.26 46.99
N ALA A 2 20.93 -5.33 46.07
CA ALA A 2 19.86 -4.58 45.41
C ALA A 2 19.27 -5.43 44.27
N LYS A 3 17.99 -5.77 44.36
CA LYS A 3 17.24 -6.45 43.29
C LYS A 3 17.17 -5.52 42.08
N LYS A 4 17.91 -5.85 41.00
CA LYS A 4 17.74 -5.21 39.70
C LYS A 4 16.27 -5.32 39.26
N PRO A 5 15.65 -4.23 38.76
CA PRO A 5 14.30 -4.33 38.21
C PRO A 5 14.38 -5.20 36.94
N LYS A 6 13.56 -6.26 36.91
CA LYS A 6 13.39 -7.08 35.71
C LYS A 6 12.73 -6.20 34.65
N THR A 7 13.51 -5.77 33.65
CA THR A 7 13.00 -5.22 32.41
C THR A 7 12.07 -6.27 31.81
N LYS A 8 10.76 -6.03 31.88
CA LYS A 8 9.79 -6.89 31.20
C LYS A 8 10.08 -6.78 29.71
N ALA A 9 10.63 -7.83 29.12
CA ALA A 9 10.74 -7.96 27.67
C ALA A 9 9.35 -7.70 27.08
N LYS A 10 9.24 -6.65 26.27
CA LYS A 10 8.03 -6.33 25.54
C LYS A 10 7.77 -7.53 24.64
N LYS A 11 6.66 -8.24 24.84
CA LYS A 11 6.23 -9.28 23.90
C LYS A 11 6.27 -8.66 22.50
N PRO A 12 6.86 -9.32 21.49
CA PRO A 12 6.78 -8.85 20.12
C PRO A 12 5.30 -8.59 19.80
N CYS A 13 5.03 -7.46 19.15
CA CYS A 13 3.67 -7.04 18.86
C CYS A 13 3.03 -8.10 17.98
N ALA A 14 2.07 -8.87 18.54
CA ALA A 14 1.63 -10.12 17.95
C ALA A 14 0.86 -9.92 16.63
N GLU A 15 0.18 -8.79 16.45
CA GLU A 15 -0.46 -8.38 15.19
C GLU A 15 -0.47 -6.84 15.12
N PRO A 16 -0.26 -6.22 13.95
CA PRO A 16 -0.35 -4.77 13.80
C PRO A 16 -1.77 -4.29 14.09
N ARG A 17 -1.88 -3.21 14.86
CA ARG A 17 -3.18 -2.59 15.13
C ARG A 17 -3.57 -1.70 13.94
N ALA A 18 -4.59 -2.11 13.19
CA ALA A 18 -5.31 -1.28 12.23
C ALA A 18 -6.69 -0.88 12.80
N HIS A 19 -7.20 0.30 12.42
CA HIS A 19 -8.50 0.80 12.88
C HIS A 19 -9.00 1.88 11.92
N VAL A 20 -10.29 1.85 11.62
CA VAL A 20 -10.98 2.84 10.79
C VAL A 20 -12.40 3.04 11.32
N VAL A 21 -12.95 4.22 11.06
CA VAL A 21 -14.34 4.59 11.38
C VAL A 21 -14.92 5.27 10.15
N HIS A 22 -16.11 4.84 9.74
CA HIS A 22 -16.85 5.42 8.63
C HIS A 22 -18.12 6.13 9.12
N LEU A 23 -18.60 7.11 8.35
CA LEU A 23 -19.89 7.76 8.62
C LEU A 23 -21.06 6.81 8.35
N ASP A 24 -20.96 6.04 7.26
CA ASP A 24 -21.93 5.02 6.90
C ASP A 24 -21.59 3.71 7.64
N ALA A 25 -22.55 3.21 8.42
CA ALA A 25 -22.39 1.97 9.17
C ALA A 25 -22.32 0.74 8.25
N ASP A 26 -22.85 0.85 7.03
CA ASP A 26 -22.88 -0.22 6.03
C ASP A 26 -21.73 -0.10 5.00
N THR A 27 -20.69 0.68 5.33
CA THR A 27 -19.50 0.82 4.49
C THR A 27 -18.87 -0.56 4.24
N VAL A 28 -18.55 -0.82 2.97
CA VAL A 28 -17.81 -2.03 2.56
C VAL A 28 -16.47 -2.14 3.28
N ILE A 29 -16.01 -3.39 3.49
CA ILE A 29 -14.77 -3.69 4.21
C ILE A 29 -13.57 -2.99 3.54
N THR A 30 -12.92 -2.08 4.27
CA THR A 30 -11.70 -1.40 3.84
C THR A 30 -10.42 -2.14 4.24
N ALA A 31 -9.28 -1.66 3.74
CA ALA A 31 -7.95 -2.20 4.00
C ALA A 31 -7.67 -2.48 5.49
N GLU A 32 -8.11 -1.60 6.40
CA GLU A 32 -7.85 -1.70 7.83
C GLU A 32 -8.66 -2.80 8.54
N ASN A 33 -9.78 -3.22 7.96
CA ASN A 33 -10.65 -4.28 8.51
C ASN A 33 -10.42 -5.64 7.86
N ARG A 34 -9.55 -5.72 6.85
CA ARG A 34 -9.22 -6.98 6.21
C ARG A 34 -8.20 -7.76 7.03
N PRO A 35 -8.28 -9.10 7.03
CA PRO A 35 -7.16 -9.90 7.50
C PRO A 35 -5.93 -9.55 6.66
N LEU A 36 -4.76 -9.55 7.31
CA LEU A 36 -3.50 -9.39 6.59
C LEU A 36 -3.35 -10.57 5.62
N PRO A 37 -2.85 -10.33 4.39
CA PRO A 37 -2.43 -11.42 3.51
C PRO A 37 -1.41 -12.31 4.23
N ASP A 38 -1.46 -13.62 3.96
CA ASP A 38 -0.61 -14.60 4.65
C ASP A 38 0.88 -14.25 4.52
N GLY A 39 1.31 -13.80 3.33
CA GLY A 39 2.68 -13.30 3.08
C GLY A 39 3.12 -12.22 4.05
N VAL A 40 2.24 -11.25 4.31
CA VAL A 40 2.47 -10.15 5.25
C VAL A 40 2.51 -10.67 6.70
N ALA A 41 1.68 -11.66 7.04
CA ALA A 41 1.62 -12.22 8.39
C ALA A 41 2.80 -13.13 8.75
N LYS A 42 3.54 -13.68 7.77
CA LYS A 42 4.69 -14.58 7.99
C LYS A 42 5.81 -13.93 8.82
N LYS A 43 6.04 -12.64 8.63
CA LYS A 43 7.14 -11.90 9.28
C LYS A 43 6.59 -10.94 10.34
N PRO A 44 7.07 -11.01 11.60
CA PRO A 44 6.70 -10.06 12.64
C PRO A 44 7.01 -8.61 12.24
N VAL A 45 6.13 -7.68 12.60
CA VAL A 45 6.26 -6.25 12.24
C VAL A 45 7.57 -5.63 12.74
N ASP A 46 8.05 -6.06 13.91
CA ASP A 46 9.32 -5.58 14.49
C ASP A 46 10.57 -6.11 13.78
N ALA A 47 10.42 -7.10 12.91
CA ALA A 47 11.48 -7.58 12.04
C ALA A 47 11.47 -6.92 10.65
N LYS A 48 10.47 -6.08 10.34
CA LYS A 48 10.35 -5.41 9.04
C LYS A 48 11.04 -4.07 9.02
N SER A 49 11.59 -3.69 7.88
CA SER A 49 12.05 -2.31 7.69
C SER A 49 10.86 -1.34 7.60
N ALA A 50 11.13 -0.04 7.71
CA ALA A 50 10.07 0.95 7.53
C ALA A 50 9.54 0.96 6.09
N ALA A 51 10.41 0.73 5.10
CA ALA A 51 10.07 0.62 3.69
C ALA A 51 9.21 -0.61 3.39
N GLU A 52 9.63 -1.79 3.84
CA GLU A 52 8.89 -3.04 3.70
C GLU A 52 7.50 -2.92 4.32
N TRP A 53 7.42 -2.41 5.55
CA TRP A 53 6.14 -2.26 6.23
C TRP A 53 5.22 -1.22 5.58
N ALA A 54 5.78 -0.15 4.99
CA ALA A 54 4.98 0.81 4.20
C ALA A 54 4.48 0.19 2.90
N TYR A 55 5.34 -0.54 2.19
CA TYR A 55 5.04 -1.22 0.93
C TYR A 55 3.88 -2.20 1.06
N GLU A 56 3.95 -3.14 2.01
CA GLU A 56 2.90 -4.14 2.20
C GLU A 56 1.54 -3.51 2.49
N ARG A 57 1.51 -2.44 3.31
CA ARG A 57 0.28 -1.71 3.59
C ARG A 57 -0.25 -1.01 2.34
N LEU A 58 0.61 -0.36 1.57
CA LEU A 58 0.21 0.27 0.30
C LEU A 58 -0.40 -0.77 -0.66
N VAL A 59 0.17 -1.97 -0.75
CA VAL A 59 -0.39 -3.06 -1.55
C VAL A 59 -1.82 -3.40 -1.10
N ILE A 60 -2.06 -3.54 0.21
CA ILE A 60 -3.40 -3.82 0.76
C ILE A 60 -4.38 -2.69 0.42
N TYR A 61 -3.98 -1.42 0.57
CA TYR A 61 -4.80 -0.27 0.20
C TYR A 61 -5.11 -0.22 -1.30
N ILE A 62 -4.12 -0.43 -2.16
CA ILE A 62 -4.30 -0.40 -3.63
C ILE A 62 -5.26 -1.50 -4.07
N ARG A 63 -5.07 -2.74 -3.59
CA ARG A 63 -5.99 -3.85 -3.89
C ARG A 63 -7.41 -3.55 -3.43
N ASN A 64 -7.57 -3.07 -2.20
CA ASN A 64 -8.89 -2.77 -1.66
C ASN A 64 -9.58 -1.63 -2.41
N PHE A 65 -8.83 -0.63 -2.87
CA PHE A 65 -9.35 0.44 -3.71
C PHE A 65 -9.80 -0.09 -5.07
N GLU A 66 -8.96 -0.89 -5.74
CA GLU A 66 -9.26 -1.48 -7.05
C GLU A 66 -10.47 -2.42 -7.04
N GLU A 67 -10.68 -3.18 -5.96
CA GLU A 67 -11.86 -4.05 -5.79
C GLU A 67 -13.19 -3.28 -5.77
N GLN A 68 -13.15 -1.99 -5.46
CA GLN A 68 -14.32 -1.12 -5.40
C GLN A 68 -14.54 -0.33 -6.70
N LEU A 69 -13.65 -0.47 -7.69
CA LEU A 69 -13.77 0.22 -8.97
C LEU A 69 -14.66 -0.55 -9.94
N ASP A 70 -15.37 0.21 -10.77
CA ASP A 70 -16.05 -0.31 -11.97
C ASP A 70 -15.05 -0.69 -13.07
N ASN A 71 -15.55 -1.24 -14.18
CA ASN A 71 -14.71 -1.67 -15.31
C ASN A 71 -14.25 -0.53 -16.24
N GLU A 72 -14.62 0.72 -15.94
CA GLU A 72 -14.27 1.90 -16.73
C GLU A 72 -13.09 2.67 -16.13
N HIS A 73 -12.78 2.43 -14.84
CA HIS A 73 -11.73 3.13 -14.13
C HIS A 73 -10.55 2.23 -13.76
N GLU A 74 -9.38 2.83 -13.68
CA GLU A 74 -8.12 2.29 -13.18
C GLU A 74 -7.64 3.11 -11.98
N VAL A 75 -6.72 2.55 -11.19
CA VAL A 75 -6.10 3.27 -10.09
C VAL A 75 -4.94 4.14 -10.59
N ALA A 76 -4.92 5.38 -10.11
CA ALA A 76 -3.77 6.27 -10.20
C ALA A 76 -3.38 6.75 -8.81
N VAL A 77 -2.09 7.03 -8.63
CA VAL A 77 -1.54 7.63 -7.42
C VAL A 77 -1.30 9.11 -7.66
N GLY A 78 -1.96 9.95 -6.86
CA GLY A 78 -1.62 11.35 -6.68
C GLY A 78 -0.64 11.51 -5.51
N PHE A 79 0.33 12.41 -5.67
CA PHE A 79 1.30 12.73 -4.64
C PHE A 79 1.00 14.13 -4.09
N VAL A 80 0.71 14.24 -2.80
CA VAL A 80 0.36 15.51 -2.18
C VAL A 80 1.62 16.35 -1.97
N GLY A 81 1.63 17.58 -2.48
CA GLY A 81 2.74 18.53 -2.27
C GLY A 81 3.80 18.59 -3.38
N GLY A 82 3.60 17.90 -4.50
CA GLY A 82 4.44 18.02 -5.71
C GLY A 82 3.61 18.38 -6.95
N ASP A 83 4.23 19.10 -7.90
CA ASP A 83 3.63 19.44 -9.20
C ASP A 83 3.49 18.24 -10.16
N THR A 84 3.87 17.03 -9.71
CA THR A 84 4.02 15.83 -10.54
C THR A 84 2.67 15.24 -11.00
N GLY A 85 1.54 15.73 -10.49
CA GLY A 85 0.21 15.29 -10.91
C GLY A 85 -0.14 13.87 -10.44
N VAL A 86 -0.86 13.13 -11.29
CA VAL A 86 -1.26 11.73 -11.04
C VAL A 86 -0.46 10.78 -11.92
N LEU A 87 -0.02 9.68 -11.32
CA LEU A 87 0.70 8.58 -11.95
C LEU A 87 -0.24 7.38 -12.06
N ARG A 88 -0.52 6.89 -13.27
CA ARG A 88 -1.18 5.59 -13.46
C ARG A 88 -0.20 4.51 -13.02
N ILE A 89 -0.49 3.86 -11.91
CA ILE A 89 0.46 2.95 -11.27
C ILE A 89 0.48 1.60 -12.01
N GLU A 90 1.68 1.17 -12.39
CA GLU A 90 1.95 -0.10 -13.06
C GLU A 90 2.86 -1.00 -12.20
N GLY A 91 3.48 -0.43 -11.16
CA GLY A 91 4.32 -1.17 -10.24
C GLY A 91 4.59 -0.40 -8.95
N LEU A 92 4.94 -1.16 -7.93
CA LEU A 92 5.34 -0.66 -6.62
C LEU A 92 6.55 -1.47 -6.17
N GLY A 93 7.51 -0.83 -5.51
CA GLY A 93 8.65 -1.50 -4.90
C GLY A 93 9.12 -0.80 -3.64
N PHE A 94 10.01 -1.44 -2.90
CA PHE A 94 10.66 -0.87 -1.73
C PHE A 94 12.15 -1.24 -1.72
N PHE A 95 12.93 -0.46 -1.00
CA PHE A 95 14.33 -0.75 -0.75
C PHE A 95 14.68 -0.38 0.70
N ASP A 96 15.20 -1.37 1.43
CA ASP A 96 15.49 -1.22 2.84
C ASP A 96 16.57 -0.16 3.10
N PRO A 97 16.43 0.64 4.17
CA PRO A 97 15.37 0.54 5.19
C PRO A 97 14.16 1.48 4.96
N ASP A 98 14.21 2.37 3.97
CA ASP A 98 13.39 3.59 3.97
C ASP A 98 12.90 4.12 2.61
N ILE A 99 13.16 3.44 1.50
CA ILE A 99 12.72 3.90 0.16
C ILE A 99 11.51 3.11 -0.33
N VAL A 100 10.51 3.82 -0.85
CA VAL A 100 9.37 3.27 -1.62
C VAL A 100 9.39 3.88 -3.02
N THR A 101 9.11 3.07 -4.02
CA THR A 101 9.13 3.47 -5.43
C THR A 101 7.82 3.13 -6.13
N PHE A 102 7.25 4.11 -6.81
CA PHE A 102 6.08 3.96 -7.67
C PHE A 102 6.52 4.00 -9.13
N TYR A 103 6.09 3.02 -9.93
CA TYR A 103 6.32 2.94 -11.36
C TYR A 103 5.01 3.13 -12.11
N GLY A 104 5.05 3.80 -13.26
CA GLY A 104 3.86 3.95 -14.07
C GLY A 104 4.01 4.92 -15.23
N GLN A 105 2.87 5.48 -15.62
CA GLN A 105 2.79 6.48 -16.67
C GLN A 105 2.10 7.75 -16.17
N ASP A 106 2.58 8.91 -16.63
CA ASP A 106 1.88 10.18 -16.40
C ASP A 106 0.59 10.29 -17.23
N GLN A 107 -0.06 11.45 -17.19
CA GLN A 107 -1.33 11.70 -17.90
C GLN A 107 -1.21 11.65 -19.43
N ILE A 108 0.00 11.80 -19.98
CA ILE A 108 0.26 11.79 -21.43
C ILE A 108 0.92 10.49 -21.89
N GLY A 109 1.06 9.49 -20.99
CA GLY A 109 1.64 8.18 -21.29
C GLY A 109 3.16 8.13 -21.19
N THR A 110 3.82 9.16 -20.63
CA THR A 110 5.27 9.13 -20.42
C THR A 110 5.60 8.18 -19.29
N LYS A 111 6.59 7.31 -19.50
CA LYS A 111 7.13 6.46 -18.44
C LYS A 111 7.67 7.34 -17.31
N THR A 112 7.11 7.17 -16.12
CA THR A 112 7.42 7.98 -14.94
C THR A 112 7.67 7.07 -13.75
N GLN A 113 8.63 7.47 -12.91
CA GLN A 113 8.94 6.80 -11.65
C GLN A 113 9.00 7.86 -10.56
N LEU A 114 8.31 7.62 -9.45
CA LEU A 114 8.47 8.42 -8.24
C LEU A 114 9.17 7.60 -7.18
N ILE A 115 10.25 8.15 -6.64
CA ILE A 115 11.01 7.59 -5.52
C ILE A 115 10.74 8.48 -4.31
N GLN A 116 10.33 7.89 -3.19
CA GLN A 116 10.02 8.60 -1.95
C GLN A 116 10.69 7.92 -0.76
N HIS A 117 11.16 8.74 0.17
CA HIS A 117 11.49 8.25 1.50
C HIS A 117 10.20 8.05 2.31
N VAL A 118 10.11 6.98 3.11
CA VAL A 118 8.90 6.61 3.86
C VAL A 118 8.37 7.69 4.79
N THR A 119 9.25 8.55 5.34
CA THR A 119 8.83 9.66 6.22
C THR A 119 8.17 10.82 5.46
N GLN A 120 8.30 10.87 4.14
CA GLN A 120 7.73 11.90 3.26
C GLN A 120 6.53 11.36 2.47
N LEU A 121 6.18 10.08 2.67
CA LEU A 121 5.17 9.39 1.90
C LEU A 121 3.79 10.05 2.10
N SER A 122 3.23 10.58 1.00
CA SER A 122 1.85 11.03 0.93
C SER A 122 1.21 10.48 -0.35
N VAL A 123 0.23 9.60 -0.18
CA VAL A 123 -0.38 8.82 -1.26
C VAL A 123 -1.87 9.10 -1.28
N MET A 124 -2.37 9.50 -2.44
CA MET A 124 -3.78 9.61 -2.74
C MET A 124 -4.12 8.63 -3.86
N LEU A 125 -5.05 7.70 -3.62
CA LEU A 125 -5.56 6.82 -4.65
C LEU A 125 -6.73 7.51 -5.37
N ARG A 126 -6.71 7.51 -6.70
CA ARG A 126 -7.73 8.13 -7.54
C ARG A 126 -8.19 7.16 -8.62
N ALA A 127 -9.49 7.09 -8.81
CA ALA A 127 -10.08 6.42 -9.97
C ALA A 127 -9.90 7.33 -11.21
N VAL A 128 -9.27 6.81 -12.26
CA VAL A 128 -9.08 7.51 -13.54
C VAL A 128 -9.62 6.65 -14.68
N PRO A 129 -10.21 7.21 -15.75
CA PRO A 129 -10.70 6.42 -16.87
C PRO A 129 -9.60 5.54 -17.45
N LYS A 130 -9.91 4.31 -17.86
CA LYS A 130 -8.95 3.41 -18.53
C LYS A 130 -8.40 4.05 -19.81
N VAL A 131 -7.18 3.66 -20.18
CA VAL A 131 -6.48 4.24 -21.36
C VAL A 131 -7.15 3.84 -22.69
N SER A 132 -7.74 2.64 -22.74
CA SER A 132 -8.39 2.10 -23.93
C SER A 132 -9.74 1.50 -23.57
N ASP A 133 -10.79 1.94 -24.27
CA ASP A 133 -12.16 1.44 -24.05
C ASP A 133 -12.31 -0.06 -24.33
N ALA A 134 -11.46 -0.60 -25.22
CA ALA A 134 -11.48 -2.00 -25.62
C ALA A 134 -10.67 -2.93 -24.70
N ALA A 135 -9.79 -2.38 -23.85
CA ALA A 135 -8.99 -3.18 -22.94
C ALA A 135 -9.72 -3.39 -21.60
N GLU A 136 -9.45 -4.53 -20.97
CA GLU A 136 -9.77 -4.68 -19.54
C GLU A 136 -8.93 -3.70 -18.72
N PRO A 137 -9.48 -3.14 -17.63
CA PRO A 137 -8.76 -2.17 -16.84
C PRO A 137 -7.56 -2.84 -16.14
N ASN A 138 -6.44 -2.13 -16.09
CA ASN A 138 -5.27 -2.60 -15.34
C ASN A 138 -5.58 -2.59 -13.84
N ARG A 139 -5.24 -3.72 -13.20
CA ARG A 139 -5.51 -4.02 -11.78
C ARG A 139 -4.25 -4.55 -11.12
N ILE A 140 -3.34 -3.66 -10.72
CA ILE A 140 -2.02 -4.02 -10.21
C ILE A 140 -2.09 -4.55 -8.77
N GLY A 141 -3.05 -4.10 -7.97
CA GLY A 141 -3.21 -4.47 -6.56
C GLY A 141 -3.37 -5.97 -6.34
N PHE A 142 -4.07 -6.67 -7.24
CA PHE A 142 -4.21 -8.12 -7.18
C PHE A 142 -2.91 -8.85 -7.48
N ARG A 143 -2.12 -8.35 -8.44
CA ARG A 143 -0.80 -8.91 -8.76
C ARG A 143 0.18 -8.69 -7.61
N LEU A 144 0.15 -7.52 -6.99
CA LEU A 144 0.99 -7.18 -5.84
C LEU A 144 0.69 -8.07 -4.62
N VAL A 145 -0.58 -8.36 -4.33
CA VAL A 145 -0.93 -9.29 -3.25
C VAL A 145 -0.51 -10.72 -3.57
N ALA A 146 -0.70 -11.18 -4.81
CA ALA A 146 -0.24 -12.51 -5.21
C ALA A 146 1.28 -12.67 -5.08
N ASP A 147 2.05 -11.62 -5.37
CA ASP A 147 3.50 -11.58 -5.17
C ASP A 147 3.88 -11.69 -3.68
N LEU A 148 3.22 -10.90 -2.81
CA LEU A 148 3.40 -11.01 -1.35
C LEU A 148 3.10 -12.41 -0.81
N GLU A 149 2.09 -13.09 -1.34
CA GLU A 149 1.74 -14.45 -0.90
C GLU A 149 2.78 -15.50 -1.30
N ALA A 150 3.48 -15.27 -2.42
CA ALA A 150 4.47 -16.18 -2.99
C ALA A 150 5.83 -16.12 -2.29
N GLU A 151 6.18 -15.03 -1.61
CA GLU A 151 7.37 -14.90 -0.75
C GLU A 151 7.29 -15.77 0.52
#